data_AF-A0A8J5FJU3-F1
#
_entry.id   AF-A0A8J5FJU3-F1
#
_cell.length_a   1.000
_cell.length_b   1.000
_cell.length_c   1.000
_cell.angle_alpha   90.00
_cell.angle_beta   90.00
_cell.angle_gamma   90.00
#
_symmetry.space_group_name_H-M   'P 1'
#
loop_
_entity.id
_entity.type
_entity.pdbx_description
1 polymer ?
#
loop_
_entity_poly.entity_id
_entity_poly.type
_entity_poly.pdbx_seq_one_letter_code
_entity_poly.pdbx_strand_id
1 'polypeptide(L)'
;MLMTWFHEEKSQIELELRLLEALEMYPPSQLQGFHHHFILYGLMEYLMKSFDRQFTSEEILQLLDRFYNLEAMVRRIPFSLSISL
;
A
#
# COMPACT_ATOMS: atom_id res chain seq x y z
N MET A 1 -19.62 2.93 22.50
CA MET A 1 -19.90 2.67 21.08
C MET A 1 -19.46 3.84 20.20
N LEU A 2 -19.94 5.08 20.35
CA LEU A 2 -19.47 6.21 19.51
C LEU A 2 -17.96 6.52 19.61
N MET A 3 -17.37 6.38 20.81
CA MET A 3 -15.93 6.67 21.01
C MET A 3 -14.99 5.74 20.23
N THR A 4 -15.40 4.51 19.92
CA THR A 4 -14.56 3.57 19.16
C THR A 4 -14.58 3.89 17.67
N TRP A 5 -15.72 4.32 17.12
CA TRP A 5 -15.84 4.75 15.71
C TRP A 5 -14.97 5.96 15.38
N PHE A 6 -14.99 6.99 16.24
CA PHE A 6 -14.14 8.17 16.03
C PHE A 6 -12.63 7.84 16.13
N HIS A 7 -12.26 6.85 16.92
CA HIS A 7 -10.87 6.41 17.03
C HIS A 7 -10.43 5.64 15.79
N GLU A 8 -11.30 4.78 15.27
CA GLU A 8 -11.06 3.98 14.06
C GLU A 8 -10.98 4.86 12.81
N GLU A 9 -11.88 5.84 12.67
CA GLU A 9 -11.84 6.80 11.55
C GLU A 9 -10.57 7.66 11.58
N LYS A 10 -10.16 8.14 12.76
CA LYS A 10 -8.90 8.89 12.92
C LYS A 10 -7.67 8.04 12.57
N SER A 11 -7.65 6.78 13.01
CA SER A 11 -6.58 5.84 12.68
C SER A 11 -6.51 5.59 11.17
N GLN A 12 -7.67 5.48 10.52
CA GLN A 12 -7.73 5.24 9.09
C GLN A 12 -7.31 6.46 8.27
N ILE A 13 -7.72 7.67 8.65
CA ILE A 13 -7.28 8.91 8.01
C ILE A 13 -5.76 9.08 8.17
N GLU A 14 -5.20 8.80 9.35
CA GLU A 14 -3.75 8.88 9.56
C GLU A 14 -3.02 7.86 8.67
N LEU A 15 -3.54 6.63 8.55
CA LEU A 15 -2.98 5.60 7.68
C LEU A 15 -2.94 6.02 6.22
N GLU A 16 -4.01 6.65 5.77
CA GLU A 16 -4.15 7.20 4.43
C GLU A 16 -3.18 8.34 4.16
N LEU A 17 -3.04 9.28 5.11
CA LEU A 17 -2.07 10.37 5.01
C LEU A 17 -0.63 9.84 4.92
N ARG A 18 -0.27 8.88 5.77
CA ARG A 18 1.07 8.27 5.75
C ARG A 18 1.36 7.52 4.45
N LEU A 19 0.35 6.87 3.87
CA LEU A 19 0.50 6.25 2.57
C LEU A 19 0.78 7.30 1.48
N LEU A 20 0.07 8.42 1.48
CA LEU A 20 0.30 9.50 0.52
C LEU A 20 1.70 10.09 0.64
N GLU A 21 2.18 10.32 1.86
CA GLU A 21 3.57 10.74 2.12
C GLU A 21 4.58 9.71 1.57
N ALA A 22 4.33 8.42 1.77
CA ALA A 22 5.18 7.35 1.26
C ALA A 22 5.21 7.32 -0.27
N LEU A 23 4.10 7.64 -0.92
CA LEU A 23 3.98 7.68 -2.38
C LEU A 23 4.72 8.85 -3.03
N GLU A 24 5.09 9.90 -2.27
CA GLU A 24 6.02 10.92 -2.76
C GLU A 24 7.42 10.33 -2.99
N MET A 25 7.83 9.36 -2.15
CA MET A 25 9.10 8.64 -2.29
C MET A 25 8.98 7.46 -3.27
N TYR A 26 7.81 6.82 -3.30
CA TYR A 26 7.53 5.61 -4.07
C TYR A 26 6.38 5.86 -5.05
N PRO A 27 6.63 6.56 -6.17
CA PRO A 27 5.55 7.01 -7.04
C PRO A 27 4.79 5.82 -7.65
N PRO A 28 3.44 5.86 -7.67
CA PRO A 28 2.60 4.78 -8.16
C PRO A 28 2.90 4.35 -9.61
N SER A 29 3.43 5.25 -10.43
CA SER A 29 3.88 4.93 -11.80
C SER A 29 4.95 3.83 -11.84
N GLN A 30 5.67 3.63 -10.74
CA GLN A 30 6.68 2.59 -10.55
C GLN A 30 6.09 1.28 -9.99
N LEU A 31 4.78 1.21 -9.71
CA LEU A 31 4.11 -0.05 -9.37
C LEU A 31 3.99 -1.00 -10.57
N GLN A 32 4.38 -0.58 -11.77
CA GLN A 32 4.37 -1.42 -12.97
C GLN A 32 5.67 -2.22 -13.11
N GLY A 33 5.55 -3.46 -13.58
CA GLY A 33 6.68 -4.33 -13.88
C GLY A 33 7.39 -4.90 -12.64
N PHE A 34 8.68 -5.17 -12.78
CA PHE A 34 9.53 -5.76 -11.74
C PHE A 34 9.69 -4.89 -10.48
N HIS A 35 9.39 -3.59 -10.57
CA HIS A 35 9.48 -2.64 -9.45
C HIS A 35 8.36 -2.81 -8.42
N HIS A 36 7.26 -3.47 -8.79
CA HIS A 36 6.10 -3.69 -7.93
C HIS A 36 6.47 -4.26 -6.55
N HIS A 37 7.33 -5.29 -6.51
CA HIS A 37 7.75 -5.93 -5.26
C HIS A 37 8.58 -4.98 -4.38
N PHE A 38 9.46 -4.18 -4.98
CA PHE A 38 10.30 -3.24 -4.25
C PHE A 38 9.48 -2.09 -3.66
N ILE A 39 8.53 -1.57 -4.43
CA ILE A 39 7.62 -0.51 -3.98
C ILE A 39 6.72 -1.03 -2.85
N LEU A 40 6.11 -2.21 -3.00
CA LEU A 40 5.29 -2.79 -1.93
C LEU A 40 6.08 -2.99 -0.64
N TYR A 41 7.29 -3.53 -0.73
CA TYR A 41 8.15 -3.71 0.44
C TYR A 41 8.53 -2.37 1.08
N GLY A 42 8.88 -1.36 0.28
CA GLY A 42 9.19 -0.02 0.76
C GLY A 42 8.00 0.65 1.49
N LEU A 43 6.79 0.49 0.96
CA LEU A 43 5.56 0.97 1.58
C LEU A 43 5.26 0.23 2.89
N MET A 44 5.41 -1.10 2.91
CA MET A 44 5.24 -1.90 4.13
C MET A 44 6.22 -1.46 5.23
N GLU A 45 7.51 -1.31 4.91
CA GLU A 45 8.53 -0.88 5.86
C GLU A 45 8.28 0.53 6.39
N TYR A 46 7.86 1.46 5.53
CA TYR A 46 7.56 2.83 5.93
C TYR A 46 6.37 2.90 6.88
N LEU A 47 5.27 2.21 6.53
CA LEU A 47 4.06 2.19 7.35
C LEU A 47 4.27 1.42 8.65
N MET A 48 5.04 0.32 8.62
CA MET A 48 5.42 -0.40 9.83
C MET A 48 6.13 0.52 10.83
N LYS A 49 7.09 1.32 10.37
CA LYS A 49 7.79 2.29 11.23
C LYS A 49 6.88 3.42 11.74
N SER A 50 5.86 3.79 10.97
CA SER A 50 4.94 4.88 11.32
C SER A 50 3.89 4.45 12.35
N PHE A 51 3.44 3.19 12.32
CA PHE A 51 2.35 2.68 13.15
C PHE A 51 2.78 1.64 14.20
N ASP A 52 4.05 1.25 14.22
CA ASP A 52 4.59 0.18 15.07
C ASP A 52 3.80 -1.14 14.94
N ARG A 53 3.31 -1.42 13.72
CA ARG A 53 2.55 -2.64 13.40
C ARG A 53 3.02 -3.25 12.08
N GLN A 54 2.95 -4.58 11.98
CA GLN A 54 3.20 -5.23 10.71
C GLN A 54 2.06 -4.97 9.72
N PHE A 55 2.44 -4.82 8.45
CA PHE A 55 1.53 -4.75 7.32
C PHE A 55 1.84 -5.89 6.38
N THR A 56 0.79 -6.50 5.83
CA THR A 56 0.89 -7.49 4.76
C THR A 56 0.83 -6.82 3.40
N SER A 57 1.34 -7.49 2.37
CA SER A 57 1.25 -7.00 0.99
C SER A 57 -0.20 -6.80 0.54
N GLU A 58 -1.11 -7.65 1.01
CA GLU A 58 -2.54 -7.54 0.72
C GLU A 58 -3.16 -6.28 1.34
N GLU A 59 -2.84 -5.97 2.60
CA GLU A 59 -3.28 -4.72 3.24
C GLU A 59 -2.80 -3.49 2.45
N ILE A 60 -1.53 -3.46 2.04
CA ILE A 60 -0.99 -2.33 1.26
C ILE A 60 -1.68 -2.21 -0.09
N LEU A 61 -1.94 -3.32 -0.78
CA LEU A 61 -2.67 -3.30 -2.05
C LEU A 61 -4.11 -2.79 -1.88
N GLN A 62 -4.82 -3.22 -0.83
CA GLN A 62 -6.16 -2.71 -0.52
C GLN A 62 -6.15 -1.22 -0.17
N LEU A 63 -5.12 -0.75 0.55
CA LEU A 63 -4.94 0.67 0.84
C LEU A 63 -4.72 1.46 -0.47
N LEU A 64 -3.83 0.99 -1.33
CA LEU A 64 -3.53 1.62 -2.61
C LEU A 64 -4.74 1.64 -3.55
N ASP A 65 -5.56 0.58 -3.56
CA ASP A 65 -6.79 0.50 -4.38
C ASP A 65 -7.81 1.61 -4.05
N ARG A 66 -7.80 2.11 -2.80
CA ARG A 66 -8.65 3.25 -2.40
C ARG A 66 -8.24 4.58 -3.05
N PHE A 67 -6.95 4.73 -3.41
CA PHE A 67 -6.41 5.97 -3.98
C PHE A 67 -6.20 5.89 -5.48
N TYR A 68 -5.73 4.74 -5.96
CA TYR A 68 -5.42 4.47 -7.34
C TYR A 68 -6.26 3.28 -7.72
N ASN A 69 -7.14 3.42 -8.72
CA ASN A 69 -7.85 2.28 -9.28
C ASN A 69 -6.82 1.29 -9.85
N LEU A 70 -6.40 0.32 -9.02
CA LEU A 70 -5.24 -0.52 -9.28
C LEU A 70 -5.53 -1.57 -10.35
N GLU A 71 -6.81 -1.83 -10.65
CA GLU A 71 -7.22 -2.72 -11.74
C GLU A 71 -6.59 -2.33 -13.09
N ALA A 72 -6.38 -1.03 -13.34
CA ALA A 72 -5.75 -0.56 -14.58
C ALA A 72 -4.21 -0.67 -14.55
N MET A 73 -3.59 -0.63 -13.37
CA MET A 73 -2.13 -0.63 -13.19
C MET A 73 -1.54 -2.05 -13.05
N VAL A 74 -2.21 -2.94 -12.32
CA VAL A 74 -1.74 -4.30 -12.01
C VAL A 74 -1.98 -5.27 -13.17
N ARG A 75 -3.00 -5.06 -14.01
CA ARG A 75 -3.36 -5.96 -15.14
C ARG A 75 -2.35 -6.03 -16.30
N ARG A 76 -1.19 -5.37 -16.23
CA ARG A 76 -0.14 -5.51 -17.24
C ARG A 76 0.93 -6.56 -16.93
N ILE A 77 0.78 -7.37 -15.89
CA ILE A 77 1.67 -8.50 -15.64
C ILE A 77 0.87 -9.75 -15.27
N PRO A 78 0.97 -10.86 -16.04
CA PRO A 78 0.48 -12.14 -15.56
C PRO A 78 1.34 -12.57 -14.35
N PHE A 79 0.69 -12.72 -13.20
CA PHE A 79 1.27 -13.16 -11.91
C PHE A 79 2.01 -14.52 -11.99
N SER A 80 1.89 -15.28 -13.09
CA SER A 80 2.47 -16.61 -13.28
C SER A 80 3.99 -16.63 -13.55
N LEU A 81 4.67 -15.49 -13.65
CA LEU A 81 6.11 -15.42 -14.01
C LEU A 81 7.06 -15.00 -12.86
N SER A 82 6.57 -14.71 -11.65
CA SER A 82 7.43 -14.22 -10.55
C SER A 82 7.89 -15.28 -9.54
N ILE A 83 7.49 -16.55 -9.66
CA ILE A 83 7.89 -17.63 -8.72
C ILE A 83 8.82 -18.66 -9.41
N SER A 84 9.69 -18.22 -10.33
CA SER A 84 10.63 -19.15 -11.01
C SER A 84 12.04 -18.58 -11.24
N LEU A 85 12.48 -17.61 -10.44
CA LEU A 85 13.89 -17.20 -10.38
C LEU A 85 14.36 -17.10 -8.93
#